data_AF-A0A815XNU1-F1
#
_entry.id   AF-A0A815XNU1-F1
#
_cell.length_a   1.000
_cell.length_b   1.000
_cell.length_c   1.000
_cell.angle_alpha   90.00
_cell.angle_beta   90.00
_cell.angle_gamma   90.00
#
_symmetry.space_group_name_H-M   'P 1'
#
loop_
_entity.id
_entity.type
_entity.pdbx_description
1 polymer ?
#
loop_
_entity_poly.entity_id
_entity_poly.type
_entity_poly.pdbx_seq_one_letter_code
_entity_poly.pdbx_strand_id
1 'polypeptide(L)'
;MENVINSLKSTALSIGESLTPVLTQSKFRETGVITPTEFVAAGDFLVHHCPTWKWATGDESKVKSYLPKEKQFLVTRNVPCYKRCKHMEHKDNLEKIVDEENG
;
A
#
# COMPACT_ATOMS: atom_id res chain seq x y z
N MET A 1 -12.50 24.01 -20.22
CA MET A 1 -12.90 22.62 -20.51
C MET A 1 -12.03 21.57 -19.79
N GLU A 2 -11.07 21.99 -18.97
CA GLU A 2 -10.12 21.10 -18.25
C GLU A 2 -10.70 20.52 -16.94
N ASN A 3 -11.61 21.26 -16.30
CA ASN A 3 -12.25 20.86 -15.03
C ASN A 3 -13.16 19.63 -15.18
N VAL A 4 -13.76 19.42 -16.35
CA VAL A 4 -14.66 18.27 -16.62
C VAL A 4 -13.85 16.98 -16.75
N ILE A 5 -12.68 17.06 -17.38
CA ILE A 5 -11.74 15.94 -17.57
C ILE A 5 -11.16 15.50 -16.22
N ASN A 6 -10.81 16.44 -15.36
CA ASN A 6 -10.31 16.12 -14.00
C ASN A 6 -11.41 15.54 -13.11
N SER A 7 -12.65 16.01 -13.25
CA SER A 7 -13.80 15.47 -12.51
C SER A 7 -14.14 14.03 -12.94
N LEU A 8 -14.17 13.75 -14.25
CA LEU A 8 -14.39 12.39 -14.79
C LEU A 8 -13.27 11.41 -14.42
N LYS A 9 -12.01 11.87 -14.38
CA LYS A 9 -10.88 11.07 -13.87
C LYS A 9 -11.07 10.70 -12.40
N SER A 10 -11.57 11.63 -11.57
CA SER A 10 -11.84 11.37 -10.15
C SER A 10 -13.00 10.37 -9.94
N THR A 11 -14.05 10.45 -10.76
CA THR A 11 -15.18 9.51 -10.71
C THR A 11 -14.79 8.11 -11.18
N ALA A 12 -13.94 7.99 -12.21
CA ALA A 12 -13.45 6.68 -12.68
C ALA A 12 -12.60 5.96 -11.63
N LEU A 13 -11.76 6.68 -10.88
CA LEU A 13 -10.98 6.11 -9.77
C LEU A 13 -11.87 5.62 -8.62
N SER A 14 -13.00 6.30 -8.36
CA SER A 14 -13.93 5.93 -7.28
C SER A 14 -14.69 4.63 -7.54
N ILE A 15 -14.81 4.19 -8.80
CA ILE A 15 -15.47 2.91 -9.16
C ILE A 15 -14.49 1.73 -9.02
N GLY A 16 -13.18 1.98 -8.99
CA GLY A 16 -12.15 0.95 -8.77
C GLY A 16 -12.24 0.28 -7.39
N GLU A 17 -12.72 1.00 -6.37
CA GLU A 17 -13.00 0.43 -5.04
C GLU A 17 -14.21 -0.53 -5.05
N SER A 18 -15.15 -0.38 -5.99
CA SER A 18 -16.36 -1.23 -6.10
C SER A 18 -16.22 -2.40 -7.07
N LEU A 19 -15.29 -2.33 -8.03
CA LEU A 19 -15.13 -3.33 -9.10
C LEU A 19 -14.02 -4.35 -8.86
N THR A 20 -13.21 -4.18 -7.82
CA THR A 20 -12.25 -5.22 -7.41
C THR A 20 -12.91 -6.09 -6.34
N PRO A 21 -13.53 -7.23 -6.71
CA PRO A 21 -14.08 -8.14 -5.72
C PRO A 21 -12.96 -8.51 -4.75
N VAL A 22 -13.29 -8.59 -3.46
CA VAL A 22 -12.36 -9.03 -2.42
C VAL A 22 -11.85 -10.41 -2.80
N LEU A 23 -10.62 -10.47 -3.31
CA LEU A 23 -9.98 -11.70 -3.70
C LEU A 23 -9.92 -12.60 -2.47
N THR A 24 -10.50 -13.79 -2.57
CA THR A 24 -10.54 -14.78 -1.47
C THR A 24 -9.41 -15.81 -1.63
N GLN A 25 -8.79 -15.87 -2.81
CA GLN A 25 -7.67 -16.75 -3.13
C GLN A 25 -6.43 -15.92 -3.46
N SER A 26 -5.29 -16.35 -2.93
CA SER A 26 -4.00 -15.70 -3.16
C SER A 26 -3.63 -15.76 -4.64
N LYS A 27 -3.38 -14.60 -5.25
CA LYS A 27 -2.79 -14.48 -6.58
C LYS A 27 -1.56 -13.57 -6.57
N PHE A 28 -0.91 -13.45 -5.41
CA PHE A 28 0.17 -12.50 -5.21
C PHE A 28 1.32 -12.71 -6.22
N ARG A 29 1.74 -13.97 -6.44
CA ARG A 29 2.85 -14.28 -7.37
C ARG A 29 2.52 -14.00 -8.84
N GLU A 30 1.27 -14.16 -9.24
CA GLU A 30 0.86 -14.01 -10.64
C GLU A 30 0.46 -12.58 -11.00
N THR A 31 -0.16 -11.88 -10.06
CA THR A 31 -0.80 -10.57 -10.31
C THR A 31 -0.17 -9.42 -9.53
N GLY A 32 0.63 -9.72 -8.50
CA GLY A 32 1.16 -8.72 -7.57
C GLY A 32 0.10 -8.09 -6.65
N VAL A 33 -1.14 -8.59 -6.66
CA VAL A 33 -2.25 -8.08 -5.84
C VAL A 33 -2.46 -8.96 -4.62
N ILE A 34 -2.72 -8.33 -3.47
CA ILE A 34 -2.98 -8.99 -2.19
C ILE A 34 -4.45 -8.85 -1.75
N THR A 35 -4.92 -9.85 -1.02
CA THR A 35 -6.23 -9.85 -0.34
C THR A 35 -6.17 -9.01 0.95
N PRO A 36 -7.32 -8.56 1.52
CA PRO A 36 -7.34 -7.87 2.81
C PRO A 36 -6.73 -8.69 3.95
N THR A 37 -6.93 -10.01 3.93
CA THR A 37 -6.36 -10.93 4.93
C THR A 37 -4.84 -11.01 4.80
N GLU A 38 -4.33 -11.09 3.57
CA GLU A 38 -2.88 -11.08 3.31
C GLU A 38 -2.27 -9.73 3.66
N PHE A 39 -2.96 -8.61 3.41
CA PHE A 39 -2.52 -7.29 3.85
C PHE A 39 -2.36 -7.22 5.37
N VAL A 40 -3.34 -7.73 6.12
CA VAL A 40 -3.26 -7.78 7.59
C VAL A 40 -2.09 -8.68 8.04
N ALA A 41 -1.93 -9.86 7.45
CA ALA A 41 -0.84 -10.77 7.78
C ALA A 41 0.54 -10.16 7.47
N ALA A 42 0.71 -9.56 6.30
CA ALA A 42 1.93 -8.88 5.90
C ALA A 42 2.23 -7.65 6.78
N GLY A 43 1.20 -6.90 7.15
CA GLY A 43 1.33 -5.77 8.07
C GLY A 43 1.73 -6.19 9.48
N ASP A 44 1.16 -7.27 10.01
CA ASP A 44 1.57 -7.85 11.29
C ASP A 44 3.03 -8.30 11.26
N PHE A 45 3.44 -8.96 10.17
CA PHE A 45 4.83 -9.35 9.95
C PHE A 45 5.76 -8.12 9.90
N LEU A 46 5.37 -7.05 9.20
CA LEU A 46 6.13 -5.81 9.11
C LEU A 46 6.28 -5.12 10.48
N VAL A 47 5.20 -5.01 11.26
CA VAL A 47 5.22 -4.40 12.60
C VAL A 47 6.10 -5.22 13.54
N HIS A 48 6.09 -6.55 13.42
CA HIS A 48 6.93 -7.43 14.21
C HIS A 48 8.42 -7.28 13.88
N HIS A 49 8.79 -7.25 12.59
CA HIS A 49 10.19 -7.20 12.16
C HIS A 49 10.78 -5.78 12.20
N CYS A 50 9.95 -4.77 11.97
CA CYS A 50 10.34 -3.37 11.89
C CYS A 50 9.50 -2.55 12.88
N PRO A 51 9.94 -2.39 14.15
CA PRO A 51 9.15 -1.75 15.22
C PRO A 51 8.82 -0.27 14.99
N THR A 52 9.41 0.35 13.97
CA THR A 52 9.10 1.71 13.53
C THR A 52 7.72 1.81 12.87
N TRP A 53 7.23 0.70 12.30
CA TRP A 53 5.89 0.60 11.73
C TRP A 53 4.88 0.23 12.79
N LYS A 54 3.69 0.84 12.71
CA LYS A 54 2.57 0.57 13.62
C LYS A 54 1.25 0.59 12.86
N TRP A 55 0.31 -0.25 13.30
CA TRP A 55 -1.08 -0.17 12.88
C TRP A 55 -1.76 1.09 13.43
N ALA A 56 -2.69 1.62 12.66
CA ALA A 56 -3.54 2.73 13.05
C ALA A 56 -4.93 2.63 12.41
N THR A 57 -5.93 3.17 13.10
CA THR A 57 -7.34 3.22 12.66
C THR A 57 -7.65 4.49 11.86
N GLY A 58 -7.09 5.63 12.29
CA GLY A 58 -7.38 6.94 11.71
C GLY A 58 -8.74 7.49 12.13
N ASP A 59 -9.39 8.21 11.21
CA ASP A 59 -10.70 8.81 11.41
C ASP A 59 -11.80 7.75 11.31
N GLU A 60 -12.70 7.71 12.30
CA GLU A 60 -13.79 6.74 12.36
C GLU A 60 -14.73 6.81 11.14
N SER A 61 -14.88 7.99 10.52
CA SER A 61 -15.71 8.18 9.34
C SER A 61 -15.17 7.50 8.07
N LYS A 62 -13.89 7.10 8.07
CA LYS A 62 -13.19 6.51 6.91
C LYS A 62 -12.80 5.05 7.12
N VAL A 63 -13.27 4.43 8.19
CA VAL A 63 -13.00 3.03 8.50
C VAL A 63 -13.63 2.15 7.43
N LYS A 64 -12.82 1.26 6.85
CA LYS A 64 -13.24 0.28 5.85
C LYS A 64 -13.70 -0.98 6.57
N SER A 65 -14.93 -1.42 6.29
CA SER A 65 -15.59 -2.54 6.96
C SER A 65 -14.96 -3.91 6.66
N TYR A 66 -14.23 -4.04 5.56
CA TYR A 66 -13.54 -5.28 5.16
C TYR A 66 -12.16 -5.45 5.84
N LEU A 67 -11.75 -4.52 6.71
CA LEU A 67 -10.54 -4.60 7.53
C LEU A 67 -10.89 -4.50 9.03
N PRO A 68 -10.08 -5.09 9.93
CA PRO A 68 -10.25 -4.92 11.37
C PRO A 68 -10.15 -3.45 11.79
N LYS A 69 -10.96 -2.99 12.77
CA LYS A 69 -11.02 -1.57 13.17
C LYS A 69 -9.65 -1.05 13.61
N GLU A 70 -8.86 -1.87 14.28
CA GLU A 70 -7.51 -1.53 14.76
C GLU A 70 -6.40 -1.67 13.70
N LYS A 71 -6.68 -2.28 12.53
CA LYS A 71 -5.69 -2.56 11.47
C LYS A 71 -6.13 -1.99 10.11
N GLN A 72 -6.36 -0.69 10.06
CA GLN A 72 -6.80 -0.01 8.84
C GLN A 72 -5.63 0.37 7.93
N PHE A 73 -4.57 0.94 8.50
CA PHE A 73 -3.35 1.29 7.76
C PHE A 73 -2.11 1.22 8.64
N LEU A 74 -0.95 1.16 7.98
CA LEU A 74 0.36 1.14 8.62
C LEU A 74 0.99 2.54 8.53
N VAL A 75 1.58 2.99 9.63
CA VAL A 75 2.27 4.28 9.69
C VAL A 75 3.63 4.14 10.36
N THR A 76 4.64 4.79 9.77
CA THR A 76 5.93 5.06 10.38
C THR A 76 6.13 6.57 10.45
N ARG A 77 6.66 7.07 11.56
CA ARG A 77 6.77 8.51 11.82
C ARG A 77 8.23 8.90 11.99
N ASN A 78 8.53 10.16 11.69
CA ASN A 78 9.85 10.76 11.91
C ASN A 78 10.99 10.06 11.14
N VAL A 79 10.69 9.54 9.95
CA VAL A 79 11.73 8.98 9.06
C VAL A 79 12.60 10.13 8.53
N PRO A 80 13.91 10.16 8.84
CA PRO A 80 14.77 11.26 8.42
C PRO A 80 15.01 11.24 6.91
N CYS A 81 15.02 12.43 6.30
CA CYS A 81 15.31 12.61 4.88
C CYS A 81 16.37 13.70 4.71
N TYR A 82 17.64 13.30 4.63
CA TYR A 82 18.79 14.22 4.61
C TYR A 82 19.03 14.90 3.25
N LYS A 83 18.55 14.29 2.16
CA LYS A 83 18.74 14.79 0.80
C LYS A 83 17.42 14.74 0.04
N ARG A 84 17.16 15.76 -0.78
CA ARG A 84 16.03 15.73 -1.72
C ARG A 84 16.30 14.72 -2.83
N CYS A 85 15.24 14.16 -3.41
CA CYS A 85 15.34 13.23 -4.55
C CYS A 85 16.23 13.77 -5.68
N LYS A 86 16.08 15.06 -6.05
CA LYS A 86 16.92 15.73 -7.07
C LYS A 86 18.43 15.78 -6.75
N HIS A 87 18.80 15.65 -5.49
CA HIS A 87 20.20 15.67 -5.03
C HIS A 87 20.75 14.27 -4.74
N MET A 88 19.93 13.22 -4.93
CA MET A 88 20.41 11.85 -4.92
C MET A 88 20.86 11.49 -6.33
N GLU A 89 22.09 11.02 -6.46
CA GLU A 89 22.54 10.34 -7.67
C GLU A 89 21.77 9.02 -7.75
N HIS A 90 20.87 8.89 -8.73
CA HIS A 90 20.31 7.59 -9.07
C HIS A 90 21.47 6.72 -9.57
N LYS A 91 21.85 5.73 -8.75
CA LYS A 91 22.82 4.70 -9.14
C LYS A 91 22.01 3.47 -9.50
N ASP A 92 21.82 3.25 -10.79
CA ASP A 92 21.11 2.08 -11.34
C ASP A 92 21.67 0.75 -10.82
N ASN A 93 22.94 0.74 -10.41
CA ASN A 93 23.64 -0.42 -9.85
C ASN A 93 23.20 -0.83 -8.43
N LEU A 94 22.30 -0.09 -7.78
CA LEU A 94 21.78 -0.43 -6.44
C LEU A 94 20.42 -1.15 -6.48
N GLU A 95 19.81 -1.28 -7.66
CA GLU A 95 18.62 -2.09 -7.84
C GLU A 95 19.03 -3.56 -7.83
N LYS A 96 18.84 -4.24 -6.70
CA LYS A 96 18.91 -5.71 -6.67
C LYS A 96 17.68 -6.26 -7.40
N ILE A 97 17.92 -6.91 -8.54
CA ILE A 97 16.95 -7.81 -9.15
C ILE A 97 16.71 -8.93 -8.12
N VAL A 98 15.46 -9.10 -7.69
CA VAL A 98 15.09 -10.20 -6.80
C VAL A 98 14.91 -11.44 -7.67
N ASP A 99 15.81 -12.41 -7.54
CA ASP A 99 15.70 -13.67 -8.27
C ASP A 99 14.45 -14.44 -7.80
N GLU A 100 13.67 -14.96 -8.75
CA GLU A 100 12.37 -15.61 -8.53
C GLU A 100 12.43 -16.88 -7.64
N GLU A 101 13.61 -17.40 -7.34
CA GLU A 101 13.81 -18.73 -6.75
C GLU A 101 13.74 -18.77 -5.21
N ASN A 102 13.67 -17.62 -4.52
CA ASN A 102 13.67 -17.57 -3.04
C ASN A 102 12.41 -16.92 -2.41
N GLY A 103 11.28 -16.96 -3.11
CA GLY A 103 9.96 -16.61 -2.55
C GLY A 103 9.19 -17.83 -2.13
#